data_AF-A0A4P5RUC5-F1
#
_entry.id   AF-A0A4P5RUC5-F1
#
_cell.length_a   1.000
_cell.length_b   1.000
_cell.length_c   1.000
_cell.angle_alpha   90.00
_cell.angle_beta   90.00
_cell.angle_gamma   90.00
#
_symmetry.space_group_name_H-M   'P 1'
#
loop_
_entity.id
_entity.type
_entity.pdbx_description
1 polymer ?
#
loop_
_entity_poly.entity_id
_entity_poly.type
_entity_poly.pdbx_seq_one_letter_code
_entity_poly.pdbx_strand_id
1 'polypeptide(L)'
;MLGASAISFILTGGALILTLAVGALISYPDIAIIPLLISTISVTLIVGVAGYPISYTTWLAIDLIMRPLDADELANTSKQQ
;
A
#
# COMPACT_ATOMS: atom_id res chain seq x y z
N MET A 1 -12.56 -4.36 -4.60
CA MET A 1 -11.09 -4.26 -4.82
C MET A 1 -10.60 -2.85 -5.09
N LEU A 2 -11.39 -1.96 -5.71
CA LEU A 2 -10.95 -0.61 -6.12
C LEU A 2 -10.31 0.22 -4.98
N GLY A 3 -10.85 0.15 -3.76
CA GLY A 3 -10.28 0.87 -2.62
C GLY A 3 -8.96 0.28 -2.11
N ALA A 4 -8.77 -1.05 -2.15
CA ALA A 4 -7.47 -1.67 -1.86
C ALA A 4 -6.40 -1.22 -2.86
N SER A 5 -6.75 -1.10 -4.16
CA SER A 5 -5.83 -0.53 -5.16
C SER A 5 -5.55 0.96 -4.92
N ALA A 6 -6.52 1.74 -4.43
CA ALA A 6 -6.29 3.15 -4.08
C ALA A 6 -5.32 3.29 -2.89
N ILE A 7 -5.46 2.47 -1.85
CA ILE A 7 -4.53 2.44 -0.72
C ILE A 7 -3.14 2.01 -1.18
N SER A 8 -3.05 0.95 -2.01
CA SER A 8 -1.76 0.49 -2.56
C SER A 8 -1.08 1.57 -3.40
N PHE A 9 -1.84 2.33 -4.20
CA PHE A 9 -1.33 3.46 -4.97
C PHE A 9 -0.77 4.57 -4.06
N ILE A 10 -1.46 4.89 -2.97
CA ILE A 10 -0.97 5.88 -1.99
C ILE A 10 0.32 5.39 -1.34
N LEU A 11 0.40 4.14 -0.92
CA LEU A 11 1.60 3.58 -0.28
C LEU A 11 2.79 3.54 -1.24
N THR A 12 2.58 3.06 -2.47
CA THR A 12 3.64 2.98 -3.48
C THR A 12 4.10 4.34 -3.99
N GLY A 13 3.15 5.24 -4.27
CA GLY A 13 3.44 6.63 -4.64
C GLY A 13 4.14 7.38 -3.51
N GLY A 14 3.71 7.19 -2.26
CA GLY A 14 4.36 7.75 -1.09
C GLY A 14 5.80 7.23 -0.94
N ALA A 15 6.01 5.93 -1.08
CA ALA A 15 7.35 5.33 -1.04
C ALA A 15 8.26 5.85 -2.14
N LEU A 16 7.73 6.06 -3.36
CA LEU A 16 8.46 6.67 -4.47
C LEU A 16 8.94 8.07 -4.12
N ILE A 17 8.02 8.93 -3.68
CA ILE A 17 8.34 10.33 -3.35
C ILE A 17 9.33 10.41 -2.20
N LEU A 18 9.10 9.63 -1.14
CA LEU A 18 9.97 9.62 0.03
C LEU A 18 11.38 9.12 -0.29
N THR A 19 11.49 8.03 -1.05
CA THR A 19 12.82 7.48 -1.41
C THR A 19 13.59 8.44 -2.31
N LEU A 20 12.94 9.04 -3.30
CA LEU A 20 13.56 10.06 -4.14
C LEU A 20 13.99 11.29 -3.35
N ALA A 21 13.10 11.84 -2.52
CA ALA A 21 13.39 13.03 -1.73
C ALA A 21 14.54 12.79 -0.75
N VAL A 22 14.48 11.71 0.02
CA VAL A 22 15.51 11.36 1.00
C VAL A 22 16.85 11.07 0.32
N GLY A 23 16.86 10.26 -0.74
CA GLY A 23 18.10 9.92 -1.44
C GLY A 23 18.75 11.13 -2.13
N ALA A 24 17.95 12.04 -2.70
CA ALA A 24 18.46 13.28 -3.26
C ALA A 24 19.02 14.21 -2.17
N LEU A 25 18.33 14.36 -1.04
CA LEU A 25 18.79 15.19 0.08
C LEU A 25 20.13 14.68 0.66
N ILE A 26 20.28 13.36 0.81
CA ILE A 26 21.49 12.75 1.38
C ILE A 26 22.69 12.87 0.43
N SER A 27 22.47 12.81 -0.88
CA SER A 27 23.56 12.89 -1.87
C SER A 27 23.89 14.31 -2.33
N TYR A 28 23.15 15.32 -1.88
CA TYR A 28 23.42 16.71 -2.23
C TYR A 28 24.81 17.17 -1.73
N PRO A 29 25.61 17.91 -2.52
CA PRO A 29 25.27 18.56 -3.80
C PRO A 29 25.42 17.68 -5.05
N ASP A 30 26.18 16.60 -4.99
CA ASP A 30 26.46 15.73 -6.14
C ASP A 30 25.54 14.51 -6.12
N ILE A 31 24.34 14.69 -6.68
CA ILE A 31 23.27 13.68 -6.60
C ILE A 31 23.75 12.36 -7.22
N ALA A 32 23.72 11.30 -6.40
CA ALA A 32 24.10 9.96 -6.81
C ALA A 32 22.96 9.30 -7.61
N ILE A 33 22.78 9.73 -8.87
CA ILE A 33 21.64 9.37 -9.72
C ILE A 33 21.45 7.85 -9.82
N ILE A 34 22.52 7.09 -10.08
CA ILE A 34 22.40 5.64 -10.28
C ILE A 34 21.96 4.92 -8.98
N PRO A 35 22.61 5.11 -7.83
CA PRO A 35 22.10 4.59 -6.55
C PRO A 35 20.69 5.06 -6.19
N LEU A 36 20.35 6.32 -6.49
CA LEU A 36 19.03 6.89 -6.22
C LEU A 36 17.92 6.19 -7.03
N LEU A 37 18.16 5.96 -8.32
CA LEU A 37 17.20 5.27 -9.18
C LEU A 37 17.05 3.80 -8.78
N ILE A 38 18.15 3.10 -8.52
CA ILE A 38 18.12 1.69 -8.09
C ILE A 38 17.33 1.56 -6.78
N SER A 39 17.66 2.36 -5.77
CA SER A 39 16.96 2.34 -4.49
C SER A 39 15.47 2.68 -4.63
N THR A 40 15.12 3.69 -5.41
CA THR A 40 13.72 4.07 -5.65
C THR A 40 12.93 2.95 -6.31
N ILE A 41 13.47 2.35 -7.39
CA ILE A 41 12.82 1.24 -8.08
C ILE A 41 12.67 0.04 -7.14
N SER A 42 13.73 -0.33 -6.41
CA SER A 42 13.69 -1.46 -5.48
C SER A 42 12.65 -1.24 -4.38
N VAL A 43 12.66 -0.07 -3.72
CA VAL A 43 11.72 0.23 -2.62
C VAL A 43 10.28 0.24 -3.13
N THR A 44 10.01 0.88 -4.27
CA THR A 44 8.64 0.97 -4.82
C THR A 44 8.10 -0.39 -5.23
N LEU A 45 8.92 -1.26 -5.82
CA LEU A 45 8.54 -2.65 -6.13
C LEU A 45 8.27 -3.45 -4.86
N ILE A 46 9.16 -3.35 -3.86
CA ILE A 46 8.98 -4.04 -2.57
C ILE A 46 7.70 -3.59 -1.89
N VAL A 47 7.47 -2.28 -1.78
CA VAL A 47 6.27 -1.72 -1.16
C VAL A 47 5.01 -2.08 -1.94
N GLY A 48 5.05 -2.08 -3.27
CA GLY A 48 3.89 -2.44 -4.09
C GLY A 48 3.50 -3.91 -3.95
N VAL A 49 4.47 -4.81 -3.96
CA VAL A 49 4.22 -6.24 -3.84
C VAL A 49 3.89 -6.63 -2.40
N ALA A 50 4.76 -6.28 -1.45
CA ALA A 50 4.62 -6.68 -0.05
C ALA A 50 3.58 -5.84 0.71
N GLY A 51 3.28 -4.63 0.26
CA GLY A 51 2.27 -3.75 0.86
C GLY A 51 0.85 -4.00 0.35
N TYR A 52 0.65 -4.74 -0.74
CA TYR A 52 -0.70 -5.04 -1.23
C TYR A 52 -1.55 -5.85 -0.24
N PRO A 53 -1.04 -6.89 0.45
CA PRO A 53 -1.80 -7.58 1.49
C PRO A 53 -2.29 -6.64 2.60
N ILE A 54 -1.46 -5.67 3.01
CA ILE A 54 -1.82 -4.65 4.02
C ILE A 54 -2.90 -3.72 3.46
N SER A 55 -2.76 -3.30 2.19
CA SER A 55 -3.74 -2.46 1.51
C SER A 55 -5.10 -3.16 1.41
N TYR A 56 -5.09 -4.46 1.14
CA TYR A 56 -6.28 -5.31 1.07
C TYR A 56 -6.97 -5.42 2.43
N THR A 57 -6.25 -5.78 3.49
CA THR A 57 -6.85 -5.94 4.82
C THR A 57 -7.34 -4.60 5.38
N THR A 58 -6.60 -3.53 5.11
CA THR A 58 -7.01 -2.17 5.50
C THR A 58 -8.29 -1.76 4.79
N TRP A 59 -8.37 -1.94 3.46
CA TRP A 59 -9.59 -1.66 2.72
C TRP A 59 -10.75 -2.52 3.22
N LEU A 60 -10.54 -3.82 3.43
CA LEU A 60 -11.58 -4.72 3.90
C LEU A 60 -12.12 -4.29 5.27
N ALA A 61 -11.26 -3.87 6.18
CA ALA A 61 -11.68 -3.35 7.48
C ALA A 61 -12.52 -2.06 7.34
N ILE A 62 -12.08 -1.13 6.48
CA ILE A 62 -12.82 0.10 6.20
C ILE A 62 -14.18 -0.21 5.56
N ASP A 63 -14.20 -1.11 4.58
CA ASP A 63 -15.40 -1.53 3.86
C ASP A 63 -16.45 -2.13 4.82
N LEU A 64 -16.02 -2.98 5.75
CA LEU A 64 -16.88 -3.54 6.80
C LEU A 64 -17.39 -2.50 7.80
N ILE A 65 -16.60 -1.45 8.10
CA ILE A 65 -17.06 -0.35 8.96
C ILE A 65 -18.12 0.49 8.24
N MET A 66 -17.93 0.76 6.95
CA MET A 66 -18.85 1.55 6.13
C MET A 66 -20.13 0.79 5.79
N ARG A 67 -20.01 -0.51 5.58
CA ARG A 67 -21.13 -1.42 5.30
C ARG A 67 -21.02 -2.64 6.23
N PRO A 68 -21.51 -2.52 7.48
CA PRO A 68 -21.56 -3.63 8.42
C PRO A 68 -22.39 -4.79 7.87
N LEU A 69 -22.05 -6.00 8.29
CA LEU A 69 -22.79 -7.21 7.92
C LEU A 69 -24.20 -7.18 8.54
N ASP A 70 -25.19 -7.55 7.73
CA ASP A 70 -26.56 -7.67 8.21
C ASP A 70 -26.76 -8.99 8.99
N ALA A 71 -27.77 -9.04 9.87
CA ALA A 71 -28.02 -10.20 10.73
C ALA A 71 -28.21 -11.52 9.95
N ASP A 72 -28.78 -11.43 8.75
CA ASP A 72 -29.00 -12.58 7.86
C ASP A 72 -27.67 -13.07 7.24
N GLU A 73 -26.76 -12.15 6.90
CA GLU A 73 -25.42 -12.50 6.41
C GLU A 73 -24.59 -13.21 7.49
N LEU A 74 -24.74 -12.76 8.75
CA LEU A 74 -24.12 -13.40 9.92
C LEU A 74 -24.70 -14.79 10.18
N ALA A 75 -26.02 -14.96 10.08
CA ALA A 75 -26.70 -16.23 10.29
C ALA A 75 -26.39 -17.28 9.20
N ASN A 76 -26.14 -16.84 7.96
CA ASN A 76 -25.74 -17.73 6.87
C ASN A 76 -24.26 -18.15 6.97
N THR A 77 -23.38 -17.28 7.47
CA THR A 77 -21.96 -17.58 7.65
C THR A 77 -21.72 -18.67 8.70
N SER A 78 -22.52 -18.71 9.78
CA SER A 78 -22.40 -19.70 10.86
C SER A 78 -22.91 -21.10 10.50
N LYS A 79 -23.72 -21.25 9.44
CA LYS A 79 -24.25 -22.55 8.98
C LYS A 79 -23.34 -23.25 7.97
N GLN A 80 -22.29 -22.58 7.49
CA GLN A 80 -21.34 -23.13 6.51
C GLN A 80 -19.99 -23.54 7.11
N GLN A 81 -19.76 -23.28 8.41
CA GLN A 81 -18.63 -23.82 9.18
C GLN A 81 -19.03 -25.09 9.91
#